data_AF-A0A3M1CIW0-F1
#
_entry.id   AF-A0A3M1CIW0-F1
#
_cell.length_a   1.000
_cell.length_b   1.000
_cell.length_c   1.000
_cell.angle_alpha   90.00
_cell.angle_beta   90.00
_cell.angle_gamma   90.00
#
_symmetry.space_group_name_H-M   'P 1'
#
loop_
_entity.id
_entity.type
_entity.pdbx_description
1 polymer ?
#
loop_
_entity_poly.entity_id
_entity_poly.type
_entity_poly.pdbx_seq_one_letter_code
_entity_poly.pdbx_strand_id
1 'polypeptide(L)'
;MYYGFLEFILWPIELLVEWMAWKSLPEGGTLCSDAEPVPCSWHDSLKQLAEVTGGRLLAGSKATGPVLIFKKDGHSAKLHRVLRRGRASMAAERITRLGIIMARPSPVTASIVARELEGLQEEKQRGLRTVTTGTGWFDDAFHVRLGEGDPAETITAESLLVLVRGVQRISGKGQVEIRVRRGRRGLAIEKHAWFEQFLDVLAMARLGISIANQLAQDGKVVVHGSICPVCGFPVEGRKETCPDCDAQLHVECWELNDGCTCGG
;
A
#
# COMPACT_ATOMS: atom_id res chain seq x y z
N MET A 1 -24.17 -17.51 17.22
CA MET A 1 -23.67 -16.12 17.13
C MET A 1 -22.50 -15.93 18.12
N TYR A 2 -21.42 -16.73 17.99
CA TYR A 2 -20.27 -16.76 18.93
C TYR A 2 -18.90 -16.80 18.22
N TYR A 3 -18.86 -16.62 16.89
CA TYR A 3 -17.61 -16.67 16.11
C TYR A 3 -16.75 -15.41 16.21
N GLY A 4 -17.29 -14.27 16.67
CA GLY A 4 -16.54 -13.01 16.76
C GLY A 4 -15.58 -12.90 17.95
N PHE A 5 -15.72 -13.73 18.99
CA PHE A 5 -14.93 -13.58 20.23
C PHE A 5 -13.60 -14.36 20.21
N LEU A 6 -13.54 -15.48 19.46
CA LEU A 6 -12.31 -16.26 19.31
C LEU A 6 -11.28 -15.60 18.38
N GLU A 7 -11.72 -14.84 17.36
CA GLU A 7 -10.81 -14.06 16.51
C GLU A 7 -10.10 -12.94 17.29
N PHE A 8 -10.71 -12.41 18.37
CA PHE A 8 -10.13 -11.34 19.17
C PHE A 8 -9.00 -11.84 20.10
N ILE A 9 -9.03 -13.11 20.50
CA ILE A 9 -8.07 -13.73 21.44
C ILE A 9 -6.88 -14.37 20.71
N LEU A 10 -7.06 -14.84 19.47
CA LEU A 10 -5.98 -15.42 18.66
C LEU A 10 -5.16 -14.36 17.91
N TRP A 11 -5.69 -13.13 17.77
CA TRP A 11 -5.05 -12.00 17.09
C TRP A 11 -3.70 -11.54 17.69
N PRO A 12 -3.51 -11.45 19.03
CA PRO A 12 -2.21 -11.17 19.62
C PRO A 12 -1.19 -12.26 19.29
N ILE A 13 -1.63 -13.51 19.07
CA ILE A 13 -0.77 -14.67 18.84
C ILE A 13 -0.26 -14.70 17.40
N GLU A 14 -1.09 -14.45 16.39
CA GLU A 14 -0.63 -14.32 15.00
C GLU A 14 0.27 -13.09 14.80
N LEU A 15 -0.07 -11.96 15.43
CA LEU A 15 0.81 -10.81 15.51
C LEU A 15 2.10 -11.13 16.27
N LEU A 16 2.08 -11.97 17.31
CA LEU A 16 3.27 -12.44 18.01
C LEU A 16 4.12 -13.35 17.11
N VAL A 17 3.50 -14.25 16.34
CA VAL A 17 4.19 -15.21 15.47
C VAL A 17 4.82 -14.52 14.27
N GLU A 18 4.12 -13.58 13.63
CA GLU A 18 4.71 -12.71 12.60
C GLU A 18 5.72 -11.71 13.17
N TRP A 19 5.49 -11.22 14.40
CA TRP A 19 6.48 -10.41 15.12
C TRP A 19 7.74 -11.22 15.39
N MET A 20 7.62 -12.48 15.82
CA MET A 20 8.72 -13.43 15.98
C MET A 20 9.42 -13.72 14.63
N ALA A 21 8.68 -13.81 13.52
CA ALA A 21 9.26 -13.94 12.19
C ALA A 21 10.02 -12.68 11.72
N TRP A 22 9.66 -11.50 12.23
CA TRP A 22 10.44 -10.26 12.10
C TRP A 22 11.53 -10.10 13.16
N LYS A 23 11.62 -11.03 14.13
CA LYS A 23 12.47 -10.93 15.33
C LYS A 23 13.76 -11.73 15.27
N SER A 24 14.46 -11.73 14.15
CA SER A 24 15.92 -11.73 14.25
C SER A 24 16.40 -10.32 14.61
N LEU A 25 15.87 -9.74 15.71
CA LEU A 25 16.32 -8.46 16.25
C LEU A 25 17.59 -8.70 17.07
N PRO A 26 18.62 -7.85 16.95
CA PRO A 26 19.79 -7.94 17.79
C PRO A 26 19.39 -7.75 19.27
N GLU A 27 19.80 -8.69 20.11
CA GLU A 27 19.67 -8.62 21.57
C GLU A 27 20.40 -7.37 22.07
N GLY A 28 19.67 -6.28 22.35
CA GLY A 28 20.28 -5.04 22.89
C GLY A 28 19.56 -3.73 22.60
N GLY A 29 18.55 -3.70 21.73
CA GLY A 29 17.75 -2.50 21.50
C GLY A 29 16.72 -2.28 22.62
N THR A 30 16.80 -1.15 23.34
CA THR A 30 15.72 -0.70 24.23
C THR A 30 14.56 -0.24 23.35
N LEU A 31 13.64 -1.15 23.03
CA LEU A 31 12.35 -0.77 22.43
C LEU A 31 11.61 0.13 23.41
N CYS A 32 10.83 1.08 22.90
CA CYS A 32 9.83 1.75 23.72
C CYS A 32 8.96 0.63 24.36
N SER A 33 9.02 0.50 25.69
CA SER A 33 8.59 -0.71 26.38
C SER A 33 7.09 -0.97 26.23
N ASP A 34 6.70 -2.25 26.26
CA ASP A 34 5.32 -2.70 26.07
C ASP A 34 4.39 -2.38 27.26
N ALA A 35 4.91 -1.81 28.35
CA ALA A 35 4.17 -1.66 29.61
C ALA A 35 3.27 -0.41 29.67
N GLU A 36 3.60 0.66 28.94
CA GLU A 36 2.75 1.84 28.76
C GLU A 36 3.11 2.51 27.42
N PRO A 37 2.15 3.11 26.68
CA PRO A 37 2.45 3.80 25.42
C PRO A 37 3.28 5.06 25.68
N VAL A 38 4.60 4.90 25.78
CA VAL A 38 5.52 6.02 25.91
C VAL A 38 5.56 6.76 24.56
N PRO A 39 5.25 8.06 24.52
CA PRO A 39 5.38 8.86 23.32
C PRO A 39 6.83 8.79 22.83
N CYS A 40 7.04 8.28 21.62
CA CYS A 40 8.36 8.23 21.00
C CYS A 40 8.48 9.35 19.97
N SER A 41 9.64 9.97 19.88
CA SER A 41 9.84 10.97 18.84
C SER A 41 9.74 10.34 17.46
N TRP A 42 9.43 11.14 16.44
CA TRP A 42 9.42 10.68 15.04
C TRP A 42 10.76 10.08 14.63
N HIS A 43 11.86 10.69 15.08
CA HIS A 43 13.20 10.23 14.78
C HIS A 43 13.44 8.84 15.38
N ASP A 44 13.09 8.65 16.66
CA ASP A 44 13.26 7.36 17.35
C ASP A 44 12.38 6.27 16.74
N SER A 45 11.14 6.61 16.36
CA SER A 45 10.24 5.70 15.65
C SER A 45 10.84 5.20 14.34
N LEU A 46 11.38 6.12 13.54
CA LEU A 46 11.99 5.74 12.27
C LEU A 46 13.31 4.99 12.46
N LYS A 47 14.08 5.28 13.52
CA LYS A 47 15.29 4.53 13.86
C LYS A 47 14.98 3.09 14.23
N GLN A 48 14.02 2.88 15.12
CA GLN A 48 13.55 1.53 15.47
C GLN A 48 13.01 0.80 14.23
N LEU A 49 12.23 1.46 13.38
CA LEU A 49 11.75 0.84 12.15
C LEU A 49 12.89 0.53 11.16
N ALA A 50 13.93 1.36 11.11
CA ALA A 50 15.11 1.12 10.28
C ALA A 50 15.86 -0.15 10.73
N GLU A 51 16.04 -0.32 12.04
CA GLU A 51 16.67 -1.52 12.63
C GLU A 51 15.88 -2.79 12.29
N VAL A 52 14.55 -2.72 12.38
CA VAL A 52 13.65 -3.84 12.06
C VAL A 52 13.64 -4.19 10.56
N THR A 53 13.74 -3.19 9.69
CA THR A 53 13.57 -3.37 8.22
C THR A 53 14.89 -3.42 7.45
N GLY A 54 16.03 -3.22 8.12
CA GLY A 54 17.31 -2.96 7.45
C GLY A 54 17.30 -1.66 6.63
N GLY A 55 16.45 -0.71 7.00
CA GLY A 55 16.23 0.53 6.29
C GLY A 55 17.34 1.57 6.51
N ARG A 56 17.39 2.57 5.63
CA ARG A 56 18.28 3.73 5.74
C ARG A 56 17.51 4.98 6.12
N LEU A 57 17.93 5.63 7.20
CA LEU A 57 17.49 6.96 7.57
C LEU A 57 18.22 8.02 6.75
N LEU A 58 17.45 8.94 6.18
CA LEU A 58 17.96 10.13 5.52
C LEU A 58 17.57 11.36 6.33
N ALA A 59 18.43 12.37 6.32
CA ALA A 59 18.04 13.70 6.76
C ALA A 59 16.86 14.19 5.90
N GLY A 60 15.83 14.69 6.55
CA GLY A 60 14.75 15.42 5.89
C GLY A 60 14.79 16.90 6.24
N SER A 61 13.70 17.63 5.95
CA SER A 61 13.66 19.06 6.25
C SER A 61 13.44 19.32 7.75
N LYS A 62 13.79 20.52 8.21
CA LYS A 62 13.49 20.97 9.59
C LYS A 62 12.02 20.82 9.97
N ALA A 63 11.11 21.01 9.01
CA ALA A 63 9.67 21.00 9.25
C ALA A 63 9.06 19.59 9.21
N THR A 64 9.65 18.67 8.46
CA THR A 64 9.13 17.30 8.27
C THR A 64 9.91 16.24 9.04
N GLY A 65 11.09 16.58 9.55
CA GLY A 65 11.99 15.63 10.19
C GLY A 65 12.58 14.60 9.22
N PRO A 66 13.21 13.53 9.74
CA PRO A 66 13.85 12.49 8.94
C PRO A 66 12.90 11.71 8.03
N VAL A 67 13.50 11.03 7.06
CA VAL A 67 12.85 10.16 6.08
C VAL A 67 13.45 8.76 6.19
N LEU A 68 12.61 7.73 6.20
CA LEU A 68 13.06 6.35 6.14
C LEU A 68 12.85 5.79 4.73
N ILE A 69 13.90 5.16 4.18
CA ILE A 69 13.81 4.35 2.96
C ILE A 69 14.17 2.92 3.33
N PHE A 70 13.34 1.95 2.95
CA PHE A 70 13.59 0.54 3.23
C PHE A 70 13.15 -0.34 2.05
N LYS A 71 13.62 -1.59 2.02
CA LYS A 71 13.20 -2.59 1.04
C LYS A 71 12.72 -3.84 1.77
N LYS A 72 11.54 -4.35 1.43
CA LYS A 72 10.97 -5.57 2.01
C LYS A 72 10.21 -6.33 0.93
N ASP A 73 10.41 -7.64 0.85
CA ASP A 73 9.73 -8.55 -0.07
C ASP A 73 9.78 -8.12 -1.55
N GLY A 74 10.90 -7.51 -1.97
CA GLY A 74 11.07 -6.99 -3.33
C GLY A 74 10.44 -5.61 -3.58
N HIS A 75 9.79 -5.01 -2.59
CA HIS A 75 9.20 -3.68 -2.64
C HIS A 75 10.10 -2.63 -2.00
N SER A 76 10.25 -1.48 -2.65
CA SER A 76 10.99 -0.33 -2.11
C SER A 76 10.00 0.66 -1.52
N ALA A 77 10.22 1.09 -0.28
CA ALA A 77 9.30 1.94 0.46
C ALA A 77 10.00 3.21 0.97
N LYS A 78 9.24 4.31 1.00
CA LYS A 78 9.65 5.61 1.53
C LYS A 78 8.60 6.14 2.50
N LEU A 79 8.98 6.26 3.78
CA LEU A 79 8.14 6.77 4.85
C LEU A 79 8.64 8.14 5.32
N HIS A 80 7.75 9.13 5.29
CA HIS A 80 8.09 10.52 5.63
C HIS A 80 6.87 11.32 6.08
N ARG A 81 7.10 12.44 6.77
CA ARG A 81 6.06 13.43 7.03
C ARG A 81 6.01 14.46 5.91
N VAL A 82 4.83 15.01 5.67
CA VAL A 82 4.56 16.09 4.72
C VAL A 82 3.76 17.16 5.45
N LEU A 83 4.10 18.42 5.20
CA LEU A 83 3.26 19.57 5.56
C LEU A 83 2.67 20.11 4.27
N ARG A 84 1.36 19.99 4.10
CA ARG A 84 0.64 20.52 2.94
C ARG A 84 -0.10 21.78 3.39
N ARG A 85 0.17 22.92 2.77
CA ARG A 85 -0.67 24.11 2.98
C ARG A 85 -1.87 24.00 2.04
N GLY A 86 -3.08 23.94 2.61
CA GLY A 86 -4.31 23.93 1.82
C GLY A 86 -4.49 25.27 1.10
N ARG A 87 -5.11 25.26 -0.08
CA ARG A 87 -5.47 26.52 -0.77
C ARG A 87 -6.50 27.34 0.01
N ALA A 88 -7.37 26.67 0.76
CA ALA A 88 -8.48 27.27 1.49
C ALA A 88 -8.26 27.41 3.01
N SER A 89 -7.22 26.77 3.57
CA SER A 89 -6.94 26.81 5.01
C SER A 89 -5.53 27.31 5.27
N MET A 90 -5.43 28.30 6.17
CA MET A 90 -4.16 28.83 6.67
C MET A 90 -3.40 27.80 7.52
N ALA A 91 -4.08 26.77 8.04
CA ALA A 91 -3.44 25.72 8.82
C ALA A 91 -2.70 24.73 7.90
N ALA A 92 -1.44 24.45 8.23
CA ALA A 92 -0.67 23.42 7.55
C ALA A 92 -1.20 22.03 7.93
N GLU A 93 -1.65 21.28 6.93
CA GLU A 93 -2.09 19.91 7.05
C GLU A 93 -0.89 18.99 7.33
N ARG A 94 -1.00 18.20 8.40
CA ARG A 94 0.06 17.29 8.85
C ARG A 94 -0.23 15.90 8.30
N ILE A 95 0.59 15.45 7.36
CA ILE A 95 0.42 14.15 6.71
C ILE A 95 1.60 13.26 7.04
N THR A 96 1.36 11.99 7.36
CA THR A 96 2.35 10.93 7.28
C THR A 96 2.13 10.15 6.00
N ARG A 97 3.18 9.98 5.20
CA ARG A 97 3.10 9.37 3.88
C ARG A 97 4.05 8.19 3.76
N LEU A 98 3.48 7.05 3.39
CA LEU A 98 4.21 5.87 2.94
C LEU A 98 4.01 5.73 1.43
N GLY A 99 5.08 5.89 0.65
CA GLY A 99 5.10 5.57 -0.77
C GLY A 99 5.80 4.25 -0.99
N ILE A 100 5.22 3.35 -1.78
CA ILE A 100 5.78 2.03 -2.11
C ILE A 100 5.89 1.90 -3.62
N ILE A 101 7.07 1.49 -4.06
CA ILE A 101 7.35 1.02 -5.41
C ILE A 101 7.25 -0.51 -5.37
N MET A 102 6.14 -1.01 -5.91
CA MET A 102 5.83 -2.42 -6.00
C MET A 102 6.74 -3.12 -7.01
N ALA A 103 6.97 -4.41 -6.79
CA ALA A 103 7.81 -5.24 -7.66
C ALA A 103 7.16 -5.43 -9.04
N ARG A 104 5.82 -5.41 -9.07
CA ARG A 104 5.01 -5.55 -10.27
C ARG A 104 4.03 -4.37 -10.40
N PRO A 105 3.62 -4.01 -11.63
CA PRO A 105 2.54 -3.05 -11.82
C PRO A 105 1.25 -3.53 -11.15
N SER A 106 0.46 -2.59 -10.63
CA SER A 106 -0.85 -2.93 -10.07
C SER A 106 -1.80 -3.40 -11.16
N PRO A 107 -2.62 -4.44 -10.90
CA PRO A 107 -3.68 -4.83 -11.81
C PRO A 107 -4.88 -3.88 -11.77
N VAL A 108 -4.98 -2.99 -10.77
CA VAL A 108 -6.16 -2.16 -10.51
C VAL A 108 -5.82 -0.71 -10.24
N THR A 109 -6.78 0.16 -10.51
CA THR A 109 -6.83 1.52 -9.98
C THR A 109 -7.81 1.52 -8.81
N ALA A 110 -7.31 1.86 -7.62
CA ALA A 110 -8.15 1.89 -6.43
C ALA A 110 -7.80 3.10 -5.56
N SER A 111 -8.84 3.65 -4.94
CA SER A 111 -8.76 4.68 -3.91
C SER A 111 -9.63 4.24 -2.74
N ILE A 112 -9.03 4.11 -1.56
CA ILE A 112 -9.75 3.78 -0.32
C ILE A 112 -9.58 4.95 0.61
N VAL A 113 -10.70 5.51 1.06
CA VAL A 113 -10.73 6.76 1.80
C VAL A 113 -11.69 6.63 2.97
N ALA A 114 -11.29 7.04 4.17
CA ALA A 114 -12.20 7.12 5.30
C ALA A 114 -13.37 8.07 4.99
N ARG A 115 -14.62 7.70 5.31
CA ARG A 115 -15.84 8.44 4.89
C ARG A 115 -15.83 9.92 5.24
N GLU A 116 -15.22 10.28 6.37
CA GLU A 116 -15.11 11.67 6.85
C GLU A 116 -14.34 12.63 5.90
N LEU A 117 -13.72 12.13 4.82
CA LEU A 117 -12.99 12.90 3.81
C LEU A 117 -13.79 13.28 2.56
N GLU A 118 -15.07 12.92 2.47
CA GLU A 118 -15.84 13.03 1.21
C GLU A 118 -15.82 14.44 0.61
N GLY A 119 -15.82 15.50 1.44
CA GLY A 119 -15.76 16.89 0.99
C GLY A 119 -14.38 17.42 0.59
N LEU A 120 -13.27 16.72 0.89
CA LEU A 120 -11.90 17.24 0.66
C LEU A 120 -11.25 16.75 -0.64
N GLN A 121 -11.81 15.74 -1.31
CA GLN A 121 -11.09 14.96 -2.33
C GLN A 121 -11.86 14.71 -3.64
N GLU A 122 -13.06 15.26 -3.84
CA GLU A 122 -13.89 14.97 -5.04
C GLU A 122 -13.14 15.15 -6.38
N GLU A 123 -12.33 16.21 -6.51
CA GLU A 123 -11.58 16.47 -7.75
C GLU A 123 -10.56 15.39 -8.11
N LYS A 124 -9.93 14.75 -7.11
CA LYS A 124 -8.90 13.73 -7.35
C LYS A 124 -9.49 12.35 -7.63
N GLN A 125 -10.79 12.19 -7.44
CA GLN A 125 -11.51 10.93 -7.51
C GLN A 125 -12.39 10.82 -8.76
N ARG A 126 -12.27 11.78 -9.71
CA ARG A 126 -12.96 11.72 -11.01
C ARG A 126 -12.57 10.45 -11.78
N GLY A 127 -13.56 9.76 -12.34
CA GLY A 127 -13.37 8.50 -13.08
C GLY A 127 -13.21 7.26 -12.20
N LEU A 128 -13.48 7.35 -10.90
CA LEU A 128 -13.56 6.20 -10.01
C LEU A 128 -15.03 5.93 -9.64
N ARG A 129 -15.45 4.66 -9.72
CA ARG A 129 -16.78 4.21 -9.28
C ARG A 129 -16.74 3.76 -7.83
N THR A 130 -17.72 4.15 -7.03
CA THR A 130 -17.88 3.63 -5.66
C THR A 130 -18.26 2.15 -5.71
N VAL A 131 -17.61 1.34 -4.87
CA VAL A 131 -17.89 -0.09 -4.72
C VAL A 131 -18.18 -0.36 -3.25
N THR A 132 -19.24 -1.10 -2.98
CA THR A 132 -19.54 -1.63 -1.65
C THR A 132 -18.85 -2.98 -1.51
N THR A 133 -18.24 -3.22 -0.36
CA THR A 133 -17.62 -4.52 -0.05
C THR A 133 -18.64 -5.55 0.40
N GLY A 134 -19.85 -5.12 0.78
CA GLY A 134 -20.88 -5.97 1.35
C GLY A 134 -20.66 -6.24 2.84
N THR A 135 -19.66 -5.62 3.46
CA THR A 135 -19.40 -5.67 4.89
C THR A 135 -19.86 -4.34 5.50
N GLY A 136 -21.11 -4.31 5.99
CA GLY A 136 -21.80 -3.07 6.38
C GLY A 136 -20.96 -2.10 7.22
N TRP A 137 -20.28 -2.58 8.27
CA TRP A 137 -19.42 -1.72 9.11
C TRP A 137 -18.24 -1.08 8.36
N PHE A 138 -17.68 -1.76 7.35
CA PHE A 138 -16.58 -1.22 6.56
C PHE A 138 -17.10 -0.22 5.54
N ASP A 139 -18.20 -0.57 4.87
CA ASP A 139 -18.89 0.33 3.96
C ASP A 139 -19.33 1.61 4.68
N ASP A 140 -19.62 1.55 5.99
CA ASP A 140 -19.92 2.71 6.85
C ASP A 140 -18.68 3.56 7.21
N ALA A 141 -17.51 2.92 7.36
CA ALA A 141 -16.29 3.60 7.78
C ALA A 141 -15.43 4.11 6.60
N PHE A 142 -15.54 3.48 5.43
CA PHE A 142 -14.68 3.73 4.27
C PHE A 142 -15.49 3.80 2.97
N HIS A 143 -15.03 4.67 2.07
CA HIS A 143 -15.38 4.64 0.67
C HIS A 143 -14.28 3.95 -0.11
N VAL A 144 -14.62 2.84 -0.78
CA VAL A 144 -13.78 2.22 -1.78
C VAL A 144 -14.23 2.70 -3.15
N ARG A 145 -13.29 3.20 -3.94
CA ARG A 145 -13.54 3.59 -5.33
C ARG A 145 -12.54 2.89 -6.26
N LEU A 146 -13.03 2.33 -7.35
CA LEU A 146 -12.23 1.60 -8.35
C LEU A 146 -12.24 2.32 -9.70
N GLY A 147 -11.21 2.12 -10.52
CA GLY A 147 -11.17 2.61 -11.89
C GLY A 147 -12.27 2.01 -12.76
N GLU A 148 -12.69 2.76 -13.78
CA GLU A 148 -13.55 2.23 -14.83
C GLU A 148 -12.87 1.03 -15.51
N GLY A 149 -13.59 -0.10 -15.62
CA GLY A 149 -13.07 -1.34 -16.21
C GLY A 149 -12.26 -2.24 -15.26
N ASP A 150 -12.04 -1.84 -14.00
CA ASP A 150 -11.48 -2.74 -13.00
C ASP A 150 -12.58 -3.62 -12.41
N PRO A 151 -12.47 -4.96 -12.46
CA PRO A 151 -13.50 -5.85 -11.90
C PRO A 151 -13.67 -5.56 -10.40
N ALA A 152 -14.92 -5.47 -9.93
CA ALA A 152 -15.18 -5.32 -8.50
C ALA A 152 -14.65 -6.54 -7.72
N GLU A 153 -14.64 -7.70 -8.38
CA GLU A 153 -14.15 -8.99 -7.89
C GLU A 153 -12.62 -9.04 -7.71
N THR A 154 -11.87 -8.10 -8.31
CA THR A 154 -10.39 -8.10 -8.25
C THR A 154 -9.86 -7.79 -6.86
N ILE A 155 -10.66 -7.15 -6.01
CA ILE A 155 -10.32 -7.00 -4.60
C ILE A 155 -11.17 -8.00 -3.83
N THR A 156 -10.57 -9.13 -3.46
CA THR A 156 -11.27 -10.17 -2.71
C THR A 156 -11.70 -9.65 -1.34
N ALA A 157 -12.73 -10.26 -0.76
CA ALA A 157 -13.15 -9.95 0.61
C ALA A 157 -12.00 -10.12 1.63
N GLU A 158 -11.07 -11.05 1.37
CA GLU A 158 -9.89 -11.28 2.20
C GLU A 158 -8.85 -10.15 2.06
N SER A 159 -8.54 -9.73 0.84
CA SER A 159 -7.70 -8.56 0.56
C SER A 159 -8.28 -7.31 1.22
N LEU A 160 -9.61 -7.16 1.19
CA LEU A 160 -10.33 -6.10 1.88
C LEU A 160 -10.20 -6.22 3.40
N LEU A 161 -10.37 -7.40 4.00
CA LEU A 161 -10.26 -7.58 5.45
C LEU A 161 -8.87 -7.21 6.00
N VAL A 162 -7.79 -7.58 5.30
CA VAL A 162 -6.42 -7.20 5.65
C VAL A 162 -6.25 -5.68 5.58
N LEU A 163 -6.75 -5.08 4.49
CA LEU A 163 -6.82 -3.63 4.31
C LEU A 163 -7.56 -2.98 5.48
N VAL A 164 -8.73 -3.49 5.85
CA VAL A 164 -9.56 -2.86 6.88
C VAL A 164 -8.89 -2.88 8.24
N ARG A 165 -8.42 -4.06 8.66
CA ARG A 165 -7.81 -4.23 9.99
C ARG A 165 -6.57 -3.36 10.15
N GLY A 166 -5.75 -3.30 9.09
CA GLY A 166 -4.59 -2.42 9.09
C GLY A 166 -4.98 -0.95 9.13
N VAL A 167 -5.95 -0.54 8.31
CA VAL A 167 -6.40 0.87 8.26
C VAL A 167 -7.02 1.31 9.58
N GLN A 168 -7.86 0.49 10.22
CA GLN A 168 -8.45 0.80 11.53
C GLN A 168 -7.39 1.05 12.59
N ARG A 169 -6.31 0.28 12.58
CA ARG A 169 -5.21 0.44 13.53
C ARG A 169 -4.49 1.77 13.33
N ILE A 170 -4.25 2.16 12.08
CA ILE A 170 -3.53 3.41 11.78
C ILE A 170 -4.43 4.64 11.70
N SER A 171 -5.76 4.48 11.59
CA SER A 171 -6.67 5.61 11.50
C SER A 171 -6.72 6.35 12.82
N GLY A 172 -7.05 5.72 13.95
CA GLY A 172 -7.12 6.40 15.25
C GLY A 172 -7.84 7.76 15.14
N LYS A 173 -7.19 8.87 15.57
CA LYS A 173 -7.71 10.26 15.44
C LYS A 173 -7.47 10.92 14.06
N GLY A 174 -7.08 10.18 13.03
CA GLY A 174 -6.69 10.71 11.74
C GLY A 174 -7.23 9.91 10.56
N GLN A 175 -7.49 10.60 9.47
CA GLN A 175 -8.06 9.97 8.27
C GLN A 175 -6.94 9.30 7.45
N VAL A 176 -7.27 8.20 6.78
CA VAL A 176 -6.33 7.42 5.97
C VAL A 176 -6.85 7.37 4.54
N GLU A 177 -5.94 7.61 3.60
CA GLU A 177 -6.15 7.47 2.16
C GLU A 177 -5.13 6.47 1.60
N ILE A 178 -5.62 5.45 0.89
CA ILE A 178 -4.80 4.51 0.13
C ILE A 178 -5.09 4.73 -1.35
N ARG A 179 -4.04 4.87 -2.15
CA ARG A 179 -4.14 5.06 -3.61
C ARG A 179 -3.19 4.16 -4.37
N VAL A 180 -3.72 3.55 -5.42
CA VAL A 180 -2.97 2.76 -6.40
C VAL A 180 -3.56 2.98 -7.79
N ARG A 181 -2.72 2.85 -8.83
CA ARG A 181 -3.14 3.02 -10.23
C ARG A 181 -2.75 1.81 -11.07
N ARG A 182 -3.67 1.36 -11.93
CA ARG A 182 -3.45 0.24 -12.84
C ARG A 182 -2.27 0.51 -13.76
N GLY A 183 -1.48 -0.53 -14.02
CA GLY A 183 -0.29 -0.46 -14.87
C GLY A 183 0.87 0.35 -14.27
N ARG A 184 0.71 0.91 -13.06
CA ARG A 184 1.76 1.64 -12.34
C ARG A 184 2.27 0.80 -11.18
N ARG A 185 3.53 0.99 -10.83
CA ARG A 185 4.17 0.34 -9.67
C ARG A 185 4.00 1.12 -8.37
N GLY A 186 3.30 2.25 -8.39
CA GLY A 186 3.17 3.13 -7.22
C GLY A 186 1.95 2.80 -6.38
N LEU A 187 2.17 2.51 -5.10
CA LEU A 187 1.17 2.50 -4.03
C LEU A 187 1.49 3.66 -3.07
N ALA A 188 0.47 4.40 -2.65
CA ALA A 188 0.62 5.48 -1.68
C ALA A 188 -0.40 5.32 -0.54
N ILE A 189 0.06 5.44 0.69
CA ILE A 189 -0.77 5.53 1.89
C ILE A 189 -0.48 6.87 2.54
N GLU A 190 -1.50 7.71 2.70
CA GLU A 190 -1.44 9.00 3.39
C GLU A 190 -2.33 8.93 4.63
N LYS A 191 -1.75 9.21 5.80
CA LYS A 191 -2.51 9.47 7.03
C LYS A 191 -2.50 10.96 7.29
N HIS A 192 -3.67 11.58 7.41
CA HIS A 192 -3.88 13.01 7.64
C HIS A 192 -3.67 13.42 9.11
N ALA A 193 -2.66 12.82 9.74
CA ALA A 193 -2.11 13.23 11.02
C ALA A 193 -0.71 12.62 11.18
N TRP A 194 0.10 13.21 12.05
CA TRP A 194 1.34 12.58 12.47
C TRP A 194 1.09 11.41 13.41
N PHE A 195 1.98 10.42 13.41
CA PHE A 195 2.00 9.39 14.43
C PHE A 195 2.73 9.87 15.68
N GLU A 196 2.21 9.45 16.82
CA GLU A 196 2.75 9.73 18.16
C GLU A 196 3.38 8.49 18.80
N GLN A 197 3.08 7.30 18.26
CA GLN A 197 3.54 6.01 18.77
C GLN A 197 4.23 5.21 17.67
N PHE A 198 5.28 4.48 18.04
CA PHE A 198 6.05 3.63 17.13
C PHE A 198 5.19 2.52 16.54
N LEU A 199 4.29 1.94 17.34
CA LEU A 199 3.40 0.86 16.91
C LEU A 199 2.52 1.27 15.72
N ASP A 200 2.11 2.54 15.63
CA ASP A 200 1.32 3.03 14.50
C ASP A 200 2.17 3.19 13.24
N VAL A 201 3.42 3.64 13.39
CA VAL A 201 4.39 3.75 12.30
C VAL A 201 4.70 2.36 11.73
N LEU A 202 4.92 1.38 12.61
CA LEU A 202 5.13 -0.02 12.25
C LEU A 202 3.88 -0.61 11.58
N ALA A 203 2.69 -0.36 12.12
CA ALA A 203 1.43 -0.82 11.53
C ALA A 203 1.23 -0.26 10.11
N MET A 204 1.54 1.02 9.87
CA MET A 204 1.46 1.62 8.54
C MET A 204 2.44 0.96 7.56
N ALA A 205 3.69 0.73 7.98
CA ALA A 205 4.68 0.07 7.15
C ALA A 205 4.27 -1.35 6.77
N ARG A 206 3.78 -2.14 7.75
CA ARG A 206 3.28 -3.50 7.55
C ARG A 206 2.08 -3.53 6.62
N LEU A 207 1.09 -2.68 6.86
CA LEU A 207 -0.07 -2.53 6.00
C LEU A 207 0.35 -2.26 4.55
N GLY A 208 1.25 -1.30 4.33
CA GLY A 208 1.70 -0.97 2.98
C GLY A 208 2.39 -2.13 2.28
N ILE A 209 3.29 -2.84 2.96
CA ILE A 209 3.97 -4.02 2.38
C ILE A 209 2.98 -5.16 2.12
N SER A 210 2.04 -5.41 3.03
CA SER A 210 1.01 -6.43 2.86
C SER A 210 0.12 -6.15 1.64
N ILE A 211 -0.35 -4.91 1.47
CA ILE A 211 -1.12 -4.49 0.27
C ILE A 211 -0.30 -4.66 -0.99
N ALA A 212 0.98 -4.26 -0.97
CA ALA A 212 1.86 -4.38 -2.13
C ALA A 212 2.08 -5.86 -2.51
N ASN A 213 2.29 -6.74 -1.53
CA ASN A 213 2.42 -8.17 -1.72
C ASN A 213 1.12 -8.75 -2.31
N GLN A 214 -0.04 -8.38 -1.74
CA GLN A 214 -1.34 -8.85 -2.22
C GLN A 214 -1.60 -8.41 -3.66
N LEU A 215 -1.38 -7.13 -3.99
CA LEU A 215 -1.54 -6.64 -5.37
C LEU A 215 -0.56 -7.30 -6.34
N ALA A 216 0.64 -7.67 -5.89
CA ALA A 216 1.60 -8.42 -6.70
C ALA A 216 1.21 -9.90 -6.88
N GLN A 217 0.49 -10.48 -5.91
CA GLN A 217 -0.06 -11.83 -5.96
C GLN A 217 -1.36 -11.91 -6.77
N ASP A 218 -2.27 -10.94 -6.63
CA ASP A 218 -3.52 -10.85 -7.41
C ASP A 218 -3.23 -10.56 -8.88
N GLY A 219 -2.08 -9.94 -9.20
CA GLY A 219 -1.53 -9.93 -10.55
C GLY A 219 -1.13 -11.31 -11.09
N LYS A 220 -1.21 -12.38 -10.28
CA LYS A 220 -1.18 -13.78 -10.70
C LYS A 220 -2.60 -14.35 -10.90
N VAL A 221 -3.56 -13.57 -11.40
CA VAL A 221 -4.59 -14.20 -12.22
C VAL A 221 -3.84 -14.95 -13.32
N VAL A 222 -3.90 -16.28 -13.26
CA VAL A 222 -3.48 -17.16 -14.35
C VAL A 222 -4.41 -16.83 -15.51
N VAL A 223 -4.10 -15.76 -16.24
CA VAL A 223 -4.51 -15.66 -17.62
C VAL A 223 -3.69 -16.77 -18.28
N HIS A 224 -4.34 -17.86 -18.67
CA HIS A 224 -3.75 -18.80 -19.60
C HIS A 224 -3.51 -18.03 -20.91
N GLY A 225 -2.38 -17.34 -21.00
CA GLY A 225 -2.04 -16.42 -22.08
C GLY A 225 -1.30 -15.19 -21.55
N SER A 226 -0.13 -14.90 -22.13
CA SER A 226 0.58 -13.63 -21.93
C SER A 226 -0.22 -12.46 -22.53
N ILE A 227 -0.23 -11.27 -21.92
CA ILE A 227 -0.82 -10.06 -22.53
C ILE A 227 0.25 -9.37 -23.40
N CYS A 228 -0.10 -9.02 -24.64
CA CYS A 228 0.81 -8.30 -25.54
C CYS A 228 1.02 -6.86 -25.03
N PRO A 229 2.27 -6.40 -24.79
CA PRO A 229 2.56 -5.05 -24.31
C PRO A 229 2.25 -3.94 -25.33
N VAL A 230 2.10 -4.27 -26.61
CA VAL A 230 1.82 -3.30 -27.68
C VAL A 230 0.33 -2.99 -27.77
N CYS A 231 -0.51 -4.03 -27.90
CA CYS A 231 -1.94 -3.84 -28.14
C CYS A 231 -2.82 -3.99 -26.88
N GLY A 232 -2.28 -4.56 -25.78
CA GLY A 232 -3.01 -4.77 -24.54
C GLY A 232 -3.97 -5.95 -24.53
N PHE A 233 -3.98 -6.78 -25.58
CA PHE A 233 -4.82 -7.98 -25.68
C PHE A 233 -4.04 -9.27 -25.33
N PRO A 234 -4.72 -10.36 -24.91
CA PRO A 234 -4.11 -11.67 -24.74
C PRO A 234 -3.45 -12.17 -26.03
N VAL A 235 -2.26 -12.76 -25.90
CA VAL A 235 -1.54 -13.44 -26.98
C VAL A 235 -2.04 -14.86 -27.08
N GLU A 236 -2.84 -15.10 -28.10
CA GLU A 236 -3.39 -16.42 -28.44
C GLU A 236 -2.61 -16.99 -29.63
N GLY A 237 -2.25 -18.28 -29.59
CA GLY A 237 -1.56 -18.94 -30.72
C GLY A 237 -0.05 -18.67 -30.81
N ARG A 238 0.45 -18.39 -32.03
CA ARG A 238 1.87 -18.17 -32.31
C ARG A 238 2.31 -16.81 -31.76
N LYS A 239 3.48 -16.76 -31.15
CA LYS A 239 3.99 -15.59 -30.41
C LYS A 239 5.46 -15.38 -30.65
N GLU A 240 5.87 -14.13 -30.61
CA GLU A 240 7.27 -13.72 -30.58
C GLU A 240 7.65 -13.29 -29.17
N THR A 241 8.83 -13.71 -28.71
CA THR A 241 9.34 -13.36 -27.38
C THR A 241 10.43 -12.32 -27.54
N CYS A 242 10.27 -11.19 -26.85
CA CYS A 242 11.29 -10.16 -26.83
C CYS A 242 12.58 -10.67 -26.17
N PRO A 243 13.75 -10.57 -26.82
CA PRO A 243 15.01 -11.00 -26.23
C PRO A 243 15.46 -10.10 -25.06
N ASP A 244 14.99 -8.86 -24.98
CA ASP A 244 15.41 -7.88 -23.97
C ASP A 244 14.59 -7.93 -22.68
N CYS A 245 13.27 -8.10 -22.79
CA CYS A 245 12.36 -8.05 -21.63
C CYS A 245 11.54 -9.33 -21.42
N ASP A 246 11.71 -10.33 -22.28
CA ASP A 246 11.02 -11.63 -22.23
C ASP A 246 9.48 -11.54 -22.35
N ALA A 247 8.96 -10.38 -22.77
CA ALA A 247 7.53 -10.21 -23.06
C ALA A 247 7.14 -11.00 -24.31
N GLN A 248 5.94 -11.57 -24.29
CA GLN A 248 5.35 -12.28 -25.43
C GLN A 248 4.41 -11.32 -26.19
N LEU A 249 4.57 -11.29 -27.51
CA LEU A 249 3.84 -10.41 -28.42
C LEU A 249 3.10 -11.23 -29.48
N HIS A 250 2.00 -10.68 -30.02
CA HIS A 250 1.45 -11.16 -31.29
C HIS A 250 2.50 -10.98 -32.39
N VAL A 251 2.58 -11.93 -33.33
CA VAL A 251 3.52 -11.86 -34.47
C VAL A 251 3.30 -10.56 -35.25
N GLU A 252 2.04 -10.16 -35.44
CA GLU A 252 1.67 -8.93 -36.13
C GLU A 252 2.14 -7.69 -35.35
N CYS A 253 2.04 -7.71 -34.02
CA CYS A 253 2.51 -6.61 -33.18
C CYS A 253 4.04 -6.50 -33.18
N TRP A 254 4.74 -7.63 -33.28
CA TRP A 254 6.20 -7.67 -33.41
C TRP A 254 6.65 -7.08 -34.75
N GLU A 255 6.08 -7.54 -35.86
CA GLU A 255 6.42 -7.11 -37.20
C GLU A 255 6.09 -5.63 -37.44
N LEU A 256 4.94 -5.15 -36.95
CA LEU A 256 4.50 -3.76 -37.17
C LEU A 256 5.28 -2.72 -36.35
N ASN A 257 5.96 -3.14 -35.27
CA ASN A 257 6.69 -2.24 -34.38
C ASN A 257 8.21 -2.49 -34.41
N ASP A 258 8.70 -3.26 -35.41
CA ASP A 258 10.09 -3.68 -35.54
C ASP A 258 10.64 -4.30 -34.23
N GLY A 259 9.80 -5.03 -33.50
CA GLY A 259 10.12 -5.68 -32.24
C GLY A 259 9.29 -5.20 -31.04
N CYS A 260 9.88 -5.32 -29.85
CA CYS A 260 9.28 -4.87 -28.60
C CYS A 260 9.62 -3.41 -28.31
N THR A 261 8.66 -2.62 -27.86
CA THR A 261 8.83 -1.20 -27.49
C THR A 261 9.51 -0.99 -26.13
N CYS A 262 10.18 -2.02 -25.61
CA CYS A 262 10.82 -2.02 -24.31
C CYS A 262 12.29 -1.53 -24.34
N GLY A 263 12.84 -1.30 -25.54
CA GLY A 263 14.22 -0.87 -25.78
C GLY A 263 14.38 0.46 -26.53
N GLY A 264 13.31 1.27 -26.66
CA GLY A 264 13.31 2.59 -27.31
C GLY A 264 12.87 3.72 -26.38
#